data_AF-A0A3R6CAE5-F1
#
_entry.id   AF-A0A3R6CAE5-F1
#
_cell.length_a   1.000
_cell.length_b   1.000
_cell.length_c   1.000
_cell.angle_alpha   90.00
_cell.angle_beta   90.00
_cell.angle_gamma   90.00
#
_symmetry.space_group_name_H-M   'P 1'
#
loop_
_entity.id
_entity.type
_entity.pdbx_description
1 polymer ?
#
loop_
_entity_poly.entity_id
_entity_poly.type
_entity_poly.pdbx_seq_one_letter_code
_entity_poly.pdbx_strand_id
1 'polypeptide(L)'
;MNSRTIFNIHGVDYYPDVTPDELPGLYNQGYQILLFDFGNFGECCIHEFLRCDRKLVIGSLAPWNIRQYRDLLESLSHYTNLGEGFYCLTRTESPKQIRDFSRFYQISVSSIPFIPDPFYIKKEHFSILQKFIC
;
A
#
# COMPACT_ATOMS: atom_id res chain seq x y z
N MET A 1 13.91 15.67 22.85
CA MET A 1 12.88 14.69 22.42
C MET A 1 11.69 15.51 21.97
N ASN A 2 11.47 15.63 20.66
CA ASN A 2 10.27 16.31 20.16
C ASN A 2 9.06 15.48 20.57
N SER A 3 8.07 16.09 21.24
CA SER A 3 6.84 15.38 21.57
C SER A 3 6.09 15.12 20.26
N ARG A 4 6.07 13.86 19.83
CA ARG A 4 5.18 13.42 18.76
C ARG A 4 3.75 13.64 19.21
N THR A 5 2.95 14.31 18.38
CA THR A 5 1.52 14.47 18.63
C THR A 5 0.78 13.32 17.99
N ILE A 6 0.28 12.40 18.81
CA ILE A 6 -0.76 11.43 18.41
C ILE A 6 -2.08 12.21 18.34
N PHE A 7 -2.86 12.02 17.28
CA PHE A 7 -4.12 12.73 17.11
C PHE A 7 -5.22 11.82 16.59
N ASN A 8 -6.46 12.15 16.92
CA ASN A 8 -7.66 11.45 16.47
C ASN A 8 -8.43 12.33 15.50
N ILE A 9 -8.83 11.77 14.35
CA ILE A 9 -9.75 12.42 13.41
C ILE A 9 -10.86 11.43 13.07
N HIS A 10 -12.11 11.80 13.34
CA HIS A 10 -13.29 11.01 13.03
C HIS A 10 -13.22 9.54 13.52
N GLY A 11 -12.62 9.30 14.70
CA GLY A 11 -12.50 7.97 15.27
C GLY A 11 -11.33 7.14 14.74
N VAL A 12 -10.45 7.74 13.94
CA VAL A 12 -9.18 7.14 13.50
C VAL A 12 -8.04 7.78 14.27
N ASP A 13 -7.22 6.95 14.91
CA ASP A 13 -6.00 7.39 15.60
C ASP A 13 -4.80 7.37 14.66
N TYR A 14 -4.07 8.48 14.63
CA TYR A 14 -2.89 8.67 13.79
C TYR A 14 -1.64 8.70 14.66
N TYR A 15 -0.71 7.81 14.31
CA TYR A 15 0.53 7.59 15.02
C TYR A 15 1.69 7.90 14.06
N PRO A 16 2.22 9.15 14.04
CA PRO A 16 3.35 9.49 13.17
C PRO A 16 4.65 8.86 13.71
N ASP A 17 5.62 8.57 12.84
CA ASP A 17 6.97 8.11 13.24
C ASP A 17 6.95 6.92 14.24
N VAL A 18 6.12 5.92 13.97
CA VAL A 18 6.06 4.68 14.76
C VAL A 18 7.31 3.85 14.53
N THR A 19 7.95 3.44 15.61
CA THR A 19 9.08 2.51 15.60
C THR A 19 8.60 1.06 15.76
N PRO A 20 9.36 0.06 15.27
CA PRO A 20 8.99 -1.35 15.43
C PRO A 20 8.73 -1.78 16.88
N ASP A 21 9.43 -1.19 17.85
CA ASP A 21 9.28 -1.51 19.27
C ASP A 21 7.92 -1.09 19.86
N GLU A 22 7.21 -0.16 19.21
CA GLU A 22 5.87 0.30 19.63
C GLU A 22 4.74 -0.59 19.08
N LEU A 23 5.01 -1.36 18.01
CA LEU A 23 4.00 -2.15 17.29
C LEU A 23 3.32 -3.21 18.16
N PRO A 24 4.02 -3.96 19.05
CA PRO A 24 3.35 -4.91 19.95
C PRO A 24 2.29 -4.26 20.84
N GLY A 25 2.49 -2.99 21.23
CA GLY A 25 1.49 -2.22 21.96
C GLY A 25 0.26 -1.96 21.10
N LEU A 26 0.45 -1.48 19.88
CA LEU A 26 -0.64 -1.16 18.94
C LEU A 26 -1.45 -2.41 18.55
N TYR A 27 -0.80 -3.56 18.36
CA TYR A 27 -1.48 -4.84 18.07
C TYR A 27 -2.44 -5.26 19.20
N ASN A 28 -2.14 -4.89 20.44
CA ASN A 28 -2.95 -5.26 21.61
C ASN A 28 -4.03 -4.23 21.98
N GLN A 29 -4.16 -3.11 21.24
CA GLN A 29 -5.16 -2.07 21.53
C GLN A 29 -6.57 -2.39 21.00
N GLY A 30 -6.77 -3.52 20.30
CA GLY A 30 -8.09 -3.96 19.85
C GLY A 30 -8.64 -3.19 18.65
N TYR A 31 -7.77 -2.52 17.88
CA TYR A 31 -8.16 -1.93 16.60
C TYR A 31 -8.66 -3.00 15.62
N GLN A 32 -9.74 -2.69 14.91
CA GLN A 32 -10.24 -3.57 13.84
C GLN A 32 -9.32 -3.56 12.62
N ILE A 33 -8.68 -2.42 12.34
CA ILE A 33 -7.78 -2.22 11.20
C ILE A 33 -6.57 -1.42 11.68
N LEU A 34 -5.38 -1.90 11.34
CA LEU A 34 -4.14 -1.14 11.44
C LEU A 34 -3.62 -0.87 10.03
N LEU A 35 -3.48 0.41 9.68
CA LEU A 35 -2.96 0.84 8.39
C LEU A 35 -1.52 1.34 8.58
N PHE A 36 -0.58 0.63 7.96
CA PHE A 36 0.83 1.00 7.99
C PHE A 36 1.21 1.70 6.69
N ASP A 37 1.65 2.96 6.80
CA ASP A 37 2.35 3.64 5.73
C ASP A 37 3.85 3.38 5.90
N PHE A 38 4.39 2.51 5.03
CA PHE A 38 5.81 2.19 5.02
C PHE A 38 6.63 3.16 4.16
N GLY A 39 5.99 4.12 3.49
CA GLY A 39 6.66 5.03 2.58
C GLY A 39 7.35 4.30 1.43
N ASN A 40 8.65 4.57 1.26
CA ASN A 40 9.45 3.93 0.23
C ASN A 40 10.03 2.59 0.70
N PHE A 41 10.26 1.66 -0.23
CA PHE A 41 10.73 0.31 0.11
C PHE A 41 12.14 0.28 0.71
N GLY A 42 13.00 1.26 0.40
CA GLY A 42 14.35 1.33 0.94
C GLY A 42 14.39 1.63 2.44
N GLU A 43 13.36 2.28 2.97
CA GLU A 43 13.19 2.61 4.39
C GLU A 43 12.18 1.71 5.10
N CYS A 44 11.53 0.81 4.35
CA CYS A 44 10.50 -0.08 4.87
C CYS A 44 11.08 -1.08 5.87
N CYS A 45 10.40 -1.23 7.02
CA CYS A 45 10.59 -2.39 7.88
C CYS A 45 9.95 -3.62 7.22
N ILE A 46 10.72 -4.33 6.40
CA ILE A 46 10.24 -5.46 5.60
C ILE A 46 9.54 -6.55 6.43
N HIS A 47 10.02 -6.80 7.65
CA HIS A 47 9.42 -7.80 8.53
C HIS A 47 7.98 -7.45 8.92
N GLU A 48 7.70 -6.18 9.19
CA GLU A 48 6.35 -5.72 9.55
C GLU A 48 5.45 -5.66 8.32
N PHE A 49 5.99 -5.23 7.18
CA PHE A 49 5.27 -5.28 5.91
C PHE A 49 4.83 -6.71 5.56
N LEU A 50 5.70 -7.71 5.78
CA LEU A 50 5.38 -9.11 5.52
C LEU A 50 4.32 -9.68 6.47
N ARG A 51 4.21 -9.15 7.71
CA ARG A 51 3.20 -9.55 8.68
C ARG A 51 1.81 -9.00 8.38
N CYS A 52 1.68 -7.92 7.62
CA CYS A 52 0.37 -7.38 7.24
C CYS A 52 -0.47 -8.42 6.51
N ASP A 53 -1.75 -8.54 6.84
CA ASP A 53 -2.66 -9.46 6.13
C ASP A 53 -2.82 -9.08 4.65
N ARG A 54 -2.82 -7.77 4.37
CA ARG A 54 -2.91 -7.19 3.04
C ARG A 54 -1.76 -6.24 2.79
N LYS A 55 -1.14 -6.39 1.64
CA LYS A 55 0.09 -5.68 1.24
C LYS A 55 -0.18 -4.92 -0.04
N LEU A 56 -0.41 -3.61 0.10
CA LEU A 56 -0.67 -2.73 -1.03
C LEU A 56 0.68 -2.23 -1.57
N VAL A 57 1.03 -2.62 -2.79
CA VAL A 57 2.25 -2.20 -3.47
C VAL A 57 1.87 -1.26 -4.60
N ILE A 58 2.17 0.02 -4.45
CA ILE A 58 1.72 1.05 -5.39
C ILE A 58 2.91 1.50 -6.24
N GLY A 59 2.76 1.43 -7.55
CA GLY A 59 3.76 1.90 -8.51
C GLY A 59 3.14 2.62 -9.71
N SER A 60 3.99 3.03 -10.64
CA SER A 60 3.57 3.73 -11.85
C SER A 60 4.01 2.98 -13.10
N LEU A 61 3.10 2.82 -14.06
CA LEU A 61 3.44 2.31 -15.40
C LEU A 61 3.86 3.42 -16.39
N ALA A 62 3.97 4.67 -15.94
CA ALA A 62 4.42 5.76 -16.79
C ALA A 62 5.88 5.53 -17.25
N PRO A 63 6.25 5.86 -18.50
CA PRO A 63 7.59 5.54 -19.02
C PRO A 63 8.76 6.07 -18.18
N TRP A 64 8.59 7.24 -17.55
CA TRP A 64 9.62 7.85 -16.70
C TRP A 64 9.72 7.26 -15.29
N ASN A 65 8.73 6.46 -14.85
CA ASN A 65 8.69 5.93 -13.48
C ASN A 65 8.56 4.38 -13.41
N ILE A 66 8.30 3.72 -14.53
CA ILE A 66 8.12 2.27 -14.58
C ILE A 66 9.34 1.47 -14.10
N ARG A 67 10.55 2.03 -14.22
CA ARG A 67 11.77 1.40 -13.68
C ARG A 67 11.67 1.19 -12.17
N GLN A 68 11.27 2.21 -11.41
CA GLN A 68 11.17 2.13 -9.96
C GLN A 68 10.16 1.07 -9.51
N TYR A 69 9.06 0.91 -10.25
CA TYR A 69 8.08 -0.13 -9.93
C TYR A 69 8.63 -1.54 -10.19
N ARG A 70 9.42 -1.72 -11.25
CA ARG A 70 10.08 -3.00 -11.51
C ARG A 70 11.09 -3.34 -10.41
N ASP A 71 11.95 -2.38 -10.08
CA ASP A 71 12.98 -2.56 -9.06
C ASP A 71 12.36 -2.89 -7.69
N LEU A 72 11.22 -2.29 -7.37
CA LEU A 72 10.42 -2.60 -6.18
C LEU A 72 9.90 -4.05 -6.19
N LEU A 73 9.29 -4.49 -7.28
CA LEU A 73 8.73 -5.85 -7.39
C LEU A 73 9.84 -6.91 -7.35
N GLU A 74 10.96 -6.65 -8.02
CA GLU A 74 12.15 -7.52 -7.97
C GLU A 74 12.71 -7.58 -6.54
N SER A 75 12.83 -6.44 -5.87
CA SER A 75 13.31 -6.39 -4.48
C SER A 75 12.40 -7.18 -3.53
N LEU A 76 11.08 -7.04 -3.66
CA LEU A 76 10.10 -7.79 -2.89
C LEU A 76 10.16 -9.30 -3.17
N SER A 77 10.43 -9.70 -4.42
CA SER A 77 10.52 -11.11 -4.82
C SER A 77 11.65 -11.87 -4.11
N HIS A 78 12.66 -11.16 -3.59
CA HIS A 78 13.72 -11.76 -2.77
C HIS A 78 13.25 -12.19 -1.38
N TYR A 79 12.16 -11.61 -0.89
CA TYR A 79 11.61 -11.89 0.44
C TYR A 79 10.41 -12.83 0.41
N THR A 80 9.59 -12.76 -0.65
CA THR A 80 8.37 -13.57 -0.77
C THR A 80 7.85 -13.62 -2.21
N ASN A 81 7.01 -14.63 -2.48
CA ASN A 81 6.19 -14.65 -3.68
C ASN A 81 5.10 -13.57 -3.60
N LEU A 82 4.90 -12.83 -4.69
CA LEU A 82 3.89 -11.77 -4.85
C LEU A 82 2.49 -12.36 -5.16
N GLY A 83 2.07 -13.32 -4.34
CA GLY A 83 0.82 -14.08 -4.50
C GLY A 83 -0.31 -13.56 -3.62
N GLU A 84 -0.97 -14.47 -2.90
CA GLU A 84 -2.08 -14.14 -2.02
C GLU A 84 -1.71 -13.07 -0.98
N GLY A 85 -2.63 -12.14 -0.71
CA GLY A 85 -2.42 -11.00 0.19
C GLY A 85 -1.68 -9.81 -0.44
N PHE A 86 -1.07 -9.95 -1.63
CA PHE A 86 -0.46 -8.84 -2.36
C PHE A 86 -1.43 -8.19 -3.35
N TYR A 87 -1.48 -6.87 -3.32
CA TYR A 87 -2.24 -6.05 -4.26
C TYR A 87 -1.28 -5.10 -4.95
N CYS A 88 -0.86 -5.46 -6.16
CA CYS A 88 -0.02 -4.60 -6.99
C CYS A 88 -0.92 -3.58 -7.72
N LEU A 89 -0.70 -2.30 -7.46
CA LEU A 89 -1.57 -1.22 -7.86
C LEU A 89 -0.82 -0.21 -8.73
N THR A 90 -1.50 0.36 -9.71
CA THR A 90 -0.96 1.45 -10.53
C THR A 90 -2.06 2.40 -10.93
N ARG A 91 -1.71 3.65 -11.24
CA ARG A 91 -2.61 4.54 -11.95
C ARG A 91 -2.32 4.47 -13.45
N THR A 92 -3.25 3.92 -14.22
CA THR A 92 -3.22 4.01 -15.69
C THR A 92 -4.63 3.89 -16.26
N GLU A 93 -4.87 4.59 -17.36
CA GLU A 93 -6.10 4.49 -18.15
C GLU A 93 -5.97 3.45 -19.28
N SER A 94 -4.82 2.76 -19.39
CA SER A 94 -4.57 1.78 -20.45
C SER A 94 -4.69 0.34 -19.94
N PRO A 95 -5.80 -0.36 -20.23
CA PRO A 95 -5.93 -1.78 -19.90
C PRO A 95 -4.87 -2.64 -20.58
N LYS A 96 -4.36 -2.21 -21.75
CA LYS A 96 -3.28 -2.91 -22.46
C LYS A 96 -1.99 -2.90 -21.64
N GLN A 97 -1.59 -1.75 -21.10
CA GLN A 97 -0.39 -1.65 -20.25
C GLN A 97 -0.48 -2.56 -19.02
N ILE A 98 -1.65 -2.61 -18.38
CA ILE A 98 -1.88 -3.52 -17.25
C ILE A 98 -1.71 -4.97 -17.68
N ARG A 99 -2.37 -5.40 -18.76
CA ARG A 99 -2.26 -6.79 -19.25
C ARG A 99 -0.83 -7.17 -19.61
N ASP A 100 -0.14 -6.31 -20.34
CA ASP A 100 1.22 -6.57 -20.80
C ASP A 100 2.19 -6.69 -19.60
N PHE A 101 2.06 -5.78 -18.62
CA PHE A 101 2.87 -5.78 -17.41
C PHE A 101 2.58 -6.99 -16.51
N SER A 102 1.30 -7.27 -16.24
CA SER A 102 0.86 -8.44 -15.46
C SER A 102 1.36 -9.74 -16.07
N ARG A 103 1.31 -9.89 -17.40
CA ARG A 103 1.82 -11.07 -18.10
C ARG A 103 3.33 -11.18 -18.03
N PHE A 104 4.06 -10.07 -18.13
CA PHE A 104 5.52 -10.10 -18.07
C PHE A 104 6.01 -10.52 -16.68
N TYR A 105 5.42 -9.96 -15.62
CA TYR A 105 5.82 -10.21 -14.23
C TYR A 105 5.11 -11.40 -13.58
N GLN A 106 4.12 -12.01 -14.25
CA GLN A 106 3.29 -13.09 -13.70
C GLN A 106 2.61 -12.70 -12.37
N ILE A 107 2.19 -11.44 -12.25
CA ILE A 107 1.49 -10.88 -11.09
C ILE A 107 0.16 -10.26 -11.52
N SER A 108 -0.78 -10.14 -10.58
CA SER A 108 -2.02 -9.39 -10.80
C SER A 108 -1.80 -7.91 -10.48
N VAL A 109 -1.89 -7.05 -11.50
CA VAL A 109 -1.88 -5.59 -11.33
C VAL A 109 -3.26 -5.01 -11.58
N SER A 110 -3.72 -4.11 -10.71
CA SER A 110 -5.00 -3.41 -10.81
C SER A 110 -4.83 -1.90 -10.91
N SER A 111 -5.75 -1.24 -11.62
CA SER A 111 -5.78 0.23 -11.68
C SER A 111 -6.48 0.82 -10.46
N ILE A 112 -5.95 1.92 -9.92
CA ILE A 112 -6.61 2.73 -8.90
C ILE A 112 -7.28 3.96 -9.51
N PRO A 113 -8.45 4.41 -9.00
CA PRO A 113 -9.12 5.59 -9.51
C PRO A 113 -8.31 6.85 -9.24
N PHE A 114 -8.44 7.84 -10.12
CA PHE A 114 -7.95 9.18 -9.84
C PHE A 114 -8.97 9.90 -8.95
N ILE A 115 -8.55 10.35 -7.77
CA ILE A 115 -9.35 11.11 -6.82
C ILE A 115 -8.72 12.52 -6.74
N PRO A 116 -9.34 13.55 -7.35
CA PRO A 116 -8.76 14.90 -7.38
C PRO A 116 -8.65 15.54 -5.99
N ASP A 117 -9.63 15.26 -5.13
CA ASP A 117 -9.69 15.73 -3.75
C ASP A 117 -9.80 14.51 -2.82
N PRO A 118 -8.74 14.18 -2.04
CA PRO A 118 -8.74 13.02 -1.17
C PRO A 118 -9.75 13.13 -0.01
N PHE A 119 -10.24 14.32 0.30
CA PHE A 119 -11.29 14.54 1.31
C PHE A 119 -12.70 14.43 0.71
N TYR A 120 -12.81 14.33 -0.62
CA TYR A 120 -14.08 14.21 -1.32
C TYR A 120 -14.13 12.95 -2.19
N ILE A 121 -14.33 11.80 -1.53
CA ILE A 121 -14.46 10.50 -2.18
C ILE A 121 -15.89 10.33 -2.70
N LYS A 122 -16.05 10.20 -4.02
CA LYS A 122 -17.35 9.91 -4.65
C LYS A 122 -17.77 8.46 -4.42
N LYS A 123 -19.09 8.24 -4.34
CA LYS A 123 -19.70 6.90 -4.16
C LYS A 123 -19.18 5.84 -5.13
N GLU A 124 -18.91 6.23 -6.37
CA GLU A 124 -18.37 5.35 -7.41
C GLU A 124 -16.99 4.75 -7.07
N HIS A 125 -16.16 5.45 -6.29
CA HIS A 125 -14.83 4.98 -5.90
C HIS A 125 -14.85 3.99 -4.73
N PHE A 126 -15.90 3.98 -3.90
CA PHE A 126 -15.98 3.12 -2.71
C PHE A 126 -15.87 1.64 -3.06
N SER A 127 -16.52 1.21 -4.14
CA SER A 127 -16.51 -0.19 -4.56
C SER A 127 -15.11 -0.73 -4.88
N ILE A 128 -14.20 0.15 -5.33
CA ILE A 128 -12.80 -0.21 -5.58
C ILE A 128 -12.01 -0.13 -4.28
N LEU A 129 -12.14 0.96 -3.52
CA LEU A 129 -11.39 1.17 -2.28
C LEU A 129 -11.69 0.11 -1.22
N GLN A 130 -12.94 -0.34 -1.12
CA GLN A 130 -13.34 -1.42 -0.21
C GLN A 130 -12.61 -2.73 -0.48
N LYS A 131 -12.23 -3.04 -1.73
CA LYS A 131 -11.48 -4.28 -2.04
C LYS A 131 -10.08 -4.30 -1.43
N PHE A 132 -9.53 -3.14 -1.09
CA PHE A 132 -8.19 -3.03 -0.52
C PHE A 132 -8.22 -3.11 1.01
N ILE A 133 -9.37 -2.83 1.63
CA ILE A 133 -9.52 -2.71 3.09
C ILE A 133 -10.38 -3.86 3.68
N CYS A 134 -11.32 -4.40 2.90
CA CYS A 134 -12.24 -5.49 3.26
C CYS A 134 -11.97 -6.75 2.43
#